data_AF-A0A8H7M524-F1
#
_entry.id   AF-A0A8H7M524-F1
#
_cell.length_a   1.000
_cell.length_b   1.000
_cell.length_c   1.000
_cell.angle_alpha   90.00
_cell.angle_beta   90.00
_cell.angle_gamma   90.00
#
_symmetry.space_group_name_H-M   'P 1'
#
loop_
_entity.id
_entity.type
_entity.pdbx_description
1 polymer ?
#
loop_
_entity_poly.entity_id
_entity_poly.type
_entity_poly.pdbx_seq_one_letter_code
_entity_poly.pdbx_strand_id
1 'polypeptide(L)'
;MHRPPSTTPNLANSVVVIRRGGCALADKITNARKFEAQYFLIYDQANQPLEQLDFGNATAALVTQQDGIYLVQQAITVNETISFSNMPWNYPVAGGGLVNAFSTYGPTNDMHLKPQLSAPGGRILSTYPVKLGSYKIDSGTSASTPFVAGASALLLQARGRSPEVAKSAISIFQNAATPVKLNKTSSLLETAAHQGAGLIQVYDAIKNVGSMTPSELLLNDTAYFKKSHKLTIKNNGKGIVTYDLTHVSAGTASTLKGIEVIAGTVSLSSNAASVSISPSRLTIIPGFTATTTVTFAPPAGLDSSSFPVYSGYIQAVGSDNTTLRSTYLGLAASLKDMRVVDNTTTVFGAGKKLPLIQDKNNQTVNGSATFTMQGTDFPFLIYRLVAGTPLLQVDLIKASTNVTSNLRKRGEDAAPCLNLEEPEKNQNIEPVSSPLSRRFIFDWLFPSKGHTYGGSFAQVPTLGVIHQDDYPARNSRATTASARGFNTLLIKSFANETEIPDGSYKVLFRALKITGNPKNEEDYEVWTSPQLDIKRI
;
A
#
# COMPACT_ATOMS: atom_id res chain seq x y z
N MET A 1 -20.77 -32.55 -1.96
CA MET A 1 -21.73 -33.54 -1.44
C MET A 1 -22.01 -33.21 0.02
N HIS A 2 -23.26 -32.95 0.39
CA HIS A 2 -23.72 -33.45 1.69
C HIS A 2 -23.47 -34.96 1.66
N ARG A 3 -22.97 -35.51 2.77
CA ARG A 3 -22.54 -36.91 2.95
C ARG A 3 -23.15 -37.86 1.90
N PRO A 4 -22.35 -38.48 1.01
CA PRO A 4 -22.85 -39.41 0.01
C PRO A 4 -23.70 -40.50 0.69
N PRO A 5 -24.75 -41.02 0.03
CA PRO A 5 -25.52 -42.15 0.55
C PRO A 5 -24.59 -43.30 0.97
N SER A 6 -24.96 -44.05 2.01
CA SER A 6 -24.18 -45.23 2.44
C SER A 6 -24.07 -46.31 1.35
N THR A 7 -24.91 -46.24 0.32
CA THR A 7 -24.92 -47.10 -0.87
C THR A 7 -23.98 -46.63 -1.98
N THR A 8 -23.17 -45.58 -1.77
CA THR A 8 -22.22 -45.08 -2.77
C THR A 8 -21.17 -46.16 -3.06
N PRO A 9 -20.92 -46.51 -4.34
CA PRO A 9 -19.95 -47.52 -4.71
C PRO A 9 -18.51 -47.03 -4.45
N ASN A 10 -17.54 -47.95 -4.57
CA ASN A 10 -16.13 -47.60 -4.54
C ASN A 10 -15.76 -46.72 -5.76
N LEU A 11 -15.09 -45.60 -5.52
CA LEU A 11 -14.75 -44.57 -6.50
C LEU A 11 -13.24 -44.50 -6.84
N ALA A 12 -12.44 -45.51 -6.44
CA ALA A 12 -11.00 -45.51 -6.65
C ALA A 12 -10.57 -45.33 -8.12
N ASN A 13 -11.37 -45.87 -9.05
CA ASN A 13 -11.11 -45.83 -10.49
C ASN A 13 -11.98 -44.81 -11.22
N SER A 14 -12.52 -43.81 -10.52
CA SER A 14 -13.44 -42.83 -11.09
C SER A 14 -12.96 -41.40 -10.85
N VAL A 15 -13.24 -40.52 -11.82
CA VAL A 15 -13.11 -39.07 -11.63
C VAL A 15 -14.42 -38.57 -11.02
N VAL A 16 -14.34 -37.97 -9.84
CA VAL A 16 -15.53 -37.49 -9.11
C VAL A 16 -15.80 -36.04 -9.45
N VAL A 17 -16.94 -35.78 -10.10
CA VAL A 17 -17.38 -34.43 -10.42
C VAL A 17 -18.16 -33.84 -9.23
N ILE A 18 -17.72 -32.70 -8.70
CA ILE A 18 -18.28 -32.07 -7.51
C ILE A 18 -18.66 -30.61 -7.79
N ARG A 19 -19.94 -30.27 -7.55
CA ARG A 19 -20.41 -28.88 -7.56
C ARG A 19 -19.95 -28.12 -6.31
N ARG A 20 -19.45 -26.88 -6.48
CA ARG A 20 -19.15 -25.94 -5.38
C ARG A 20 -20.41 -25.45 -4.64
N GLY A 21 -20.19 -24.94 -3.43
CA GLY A 21 -21.15 -24.34 -2.49
C GLY A 21 -22.06 -25.31 -1.74
N GLY A 22 -22.86 -24.81 -0.80
CA GLY A 22 -23.52 -25.64 0.23
C GLY A 22 -22.62 -25.85 1.46
N CYS A 23 -21.70 -26.81 1.42
CA CYS A 23 -20.66 -27.03 2.44
C CYS A 23 -19.24 -26.73 1.92
N ALA A 24 -18.26 -26.63 2.82
CA ALA A 24 -16.86 -26.34 2.48
C ALA A 24 -16.28 -27.36 1.51
N LEU A 25 -15.42 -26.91 0.59
CA LEU A 25 -14.84 -27.77 -0.44
C LEU A 25 -14.00 -28.93 0.16
N ALA A 26 -13.22 -28.64 1.20
CA ALA A 26 -12.45 -29.63 1.94
C ALA A 26 -13.33 -30.77 2.49
N ASP A 27 -14.51 -30.44 3.03
CA ASP A 27 -15.46 -31.45 3.53
C ASP A 27 -16.02 -32.31 2.40
N LYS A 28 -16.28 -31.72 1.23
CA LYS A 28 -16.77 -32.45 0.05
C LYS A 28 -15.73 -33.47 -0.42
N ILE A 29 -14.47 -33.06 -0.52
CA ILE A 29 -13.35 -33.94 -0.89
C ILE A 29 -13.17 -35.04 0.17
N THR A 30 -13.16 -34.68 1.46
CA THR A 30 -13.03 -35.63 2.58
C THR A 30 -14.16 -36.66 2.59
N ASN A 31 -15.39 -36.24 2.30
CA ASN A 31 -16.51 -37.17 2.24
C ASN A 31 -16.46 -38.10 1.03
N ALA A 32 -15.96 -37.64 -0.12
CA ALA A 32 -15.77 -38.50 -1.29
C ALA A 32 -14.63 -39.52 -1.07
N ARG A 33 -13.55 -39.12 -0.38
CA ARG A 33 -12.44 -40.01 -0.01
C ARG A 33 -12.84 -41.19 0.88
N LYS A 34 -13.93 -41.09 1.65
CA LYS A 34 -14.49 -42.24 2.40
C LYS A 34 -14.95 -43.39 1.50
N PHE A 35 -15.10 -43.14 0.20
CA PHE A 35 -15.43 -44.12 -0.82
C PHE A 35 -14.26 -44.31 -1.81
N GLU A 36 -13.02 -44.13 -1.35
CA GLU A 36 -11.77 -44.33 -2.11
C GLU A 36 -11.53 -43.35 -3.29
N ALA A 37 -12.29 -42.26 -3.41
CA ALA A 37 -12.09 -41.30 -4.50
C ALA A 37 -10.70 -40.62 -4.47
N GLN A 38 -10.02 -40.59 -5.63
CA GLN A 38 -8.66 -40.03 -5.77
C GLN A 38 -8.59 -38.77 -6.64
N TYR A 39 -9.45 -38.66 -7.66
CA TYR A 39 -9.40 -37.60 -8.67
C TYR A 39 -10.69 -36.78 -8.68
N PHE A 40 -10.58 -35.46 -8.71
CA PHE A 40 -11.74 -34.57 -8.58
C PHE A 40 -11.82 -33.52 -9.69
N LEU A 41 -13.00 -33.35 -10.28
CA LEU A 41 -13.33 -32.20 -11.12
C LEU A 41 -14.35 -31.35 -10.38
N ILE A 42 -13.94 -30.14 -10.02
CA ILE A 42 -14.76 -29.20 -9.27
C ILE A 42 -15.37 -28.22 -10.26
N TYR A 43 -16.67 -27.97 -10.19
CA TYR A 43 -17.31 -26.94 -11.02
C TYR A 43 -18.09 -25.94 -10.17
N ASP A 44 -18.11 -24.69 -10.62
CA ASP A 44 -18.68 -23.60 -9.84
C ASP A 44 -20.22 -23.53 -9.90
N GLN A 45 -20.81 -22.70 -9.03
CA GLN A 45 -22.24 -22.43 -9.00
C GLN A 45 -22.71 -21.41 -10.04
N ALA A 46 -21.77 -20.73 -10.70
CA ALA A 46 -22.02 -19.75 -11.74
C ALA A 46 -20.95 -19.88 -12.83
N ASN A 47 -21.28 -19.49 -14.05
CA ASN A 47 -20.30 -19.44 -15.13
C ASN A 47 -19.38 -18.23 -14.93
N GLN A 48 -18.17 -18.47 -14.45
CA GLN A 48 -17.17 -17.45 -14.12
C GLN A 48 -15.79 -17.92 -14.58
N PRO A 49 -14.83 -17.01 -14.84
CA PRO A 49 -13.51 -17.44 -15.28
C PRO A 49 -12.81 -18.24 -14.18
N LEU A 50 -12.01 -19.23 -14.59
CA LEU A 50 -11.38 -20.16 -13.66
C LEU A 50 -10.35 -19.46 -12.77
N GLU A 51 -10.52 -19.62 -11.46
CA GLU A 51 -9.58 -19.19 -10.44
C GLU A 51 -8.70 -20.35 -9.98
N GLN A 52 -7.52 -20.03 -9.46
CA GLN A 52 -6.68 -21.04 -8.80
C GLN A 52 -7.24 -21.28 -7.40
N LEU A 53 -7.60 -22.52 -7.11
CA LEU A 53 -8.04 -22.94 -5.78
C LEU A 53 -6.94 -23.78 -5.13
N ASP A 54 -6.78 -23.63 -3.82
CA ASP A 54 -6.04 -24.61 -3.03
C ASP A 54 -6.92 -25.82 -2.75
N PHE A 55 -6.45 -26.99 -3.16
CA PHE A 55 -7.09 -28.27 -2.92
C PHE A 55 -6.34 -29.11 -1.87
N GLY A 56 -5.34 -28.52 -1.20
CA GLY A 56 -4.44 -29.21 -0.29
C GLY A 56 -3.71 -30.35 -1.01
N ASN A 57 -3.82 -31.56 -0.46
CA ASN A 57 -3.22 -32.75 -1.03
C ASN A 57 -4.10 -33.49 -2.06
N ALA A 58 -5.21 -32.90 -2.51
CA ALA A 58 -6.11 -33.54 -3.47
C ALA A 58 -5.67 -33.29 -4.92
N THR A 59 -5.68 -34.35 -5.73
CA THR A 59 -5.55 -34.24 -7.19
C THR A 59 -6.87 -33.76 -7.77
N ALA A 60 -6.99 -32.43 -7.93
CA ALA A 60 -8.22 -31.80 -8.33
C ALA A 60 -7.98 -30.67 -9.35
N ALA A 61 -8.97 -30.44 -10.22
CA ALA A 61 -8.99 -29.30 -11.12
C ALA A 61 -10.36 -28.61 -11.07
N LEU A 62 -10.35 -27.28 -11.22
CA LEU A 62 -11.56 -26.49 -11.42
C LEU A 62 -11.91 -26.48 -12.92
N VAL A 63 -13.16 -26.77 -13.25
CA VAL A 63 -13.75 -26.63 -14.59
C VAL A 63 -14.89 -25.61 -14.55
N THR A 64 -15.30 -25.13 -15.73
CA THR A 64 -16.38 -24.14 -15.79
C THR A 64 -17.69 -24.78 -15.33
N GLN A 65 -18.66 -23.95 -14.92
CA GLN A 65 -19.99 -24.45 -14.58
C GLN A 65 -20.61 -25.20 -15.77
N GLN A 66 -20.44 -24.67 -16.98
CA GLN A 66 -20.99 -25.26 -18.19
C GLN A 66 -20.42 -26.66 -18.44
N ASP A 67 -19.10 -26.81 -18.34
CA ASP A 67 -18.44 -28.11 -18.50
C ASP A 67 -18.86 -29.08 -17.39
N GLY A 68 -18.93 -28.62 -16.14
CA GLY A 68 -19.38 -29.45 -15.02
C GLY A 68 -20.81 -29.96 -15.17
N ILE A 69 -21.73 -29.12 -15.66
CA ILE A 69 -23.12 -29.51 -15.95
C ILE A 69 -23.15 -30.53 -17.09
N TYR A 70 -22.39 -30.28 -18.17
CA TYR A 70 -22.27 -31.22 -19.28
C TYR A 70 -21.75 -32.58 -18.82
N LEU A 71 -20.70 -32.60 -17.98
CA LEU A 71 -20.14 -33.83 -17.43
C LEU A 71 -21.18 -34.61 -16.61
N VAL A 72 -21.91 -33.93 -15.73
CA VAL A 72 -22.89 -34.57 -14.84
C VAL A 72 -24.12 -35.08 -15.60
N GLN A 73 -24.60 -34.34 -16.61
CA GLN A 73 -25.86 -34.64 -17.28
C GLN A 73 -25.71 -35.52 -18.53
N GLN A 74 -24.60 -35.35 -19.26
CA GLN A 74 -24.39 -35.98 -20.56
C GLN A 74 -23.29 -37.04 -20.49
N ALA A 75 -22.09 -36.67 -20.03
CA ALA A 75 -20.95 -37.60 -20.07
C ALA A 75 -21.13 -38.84 -19.17
N ILE A 76 -21.73 -38.69 -18.00
CA ILE A 76 -22.03 -39.81 -17.08
C ILE A 76 -23.06 -40.78 -17.69
N THR A 77 -24.05 -40.29 -18.44
CA THR A 77 -25.16 -41.14 -18.91
C THR A 77 -24.76 -42.09 -20.04
N VAL A 78 -23.65 -41.81 -20.73
CA VAL A 78 -23.09 -42.63 -21.81
C VAL A 78 -21.71 -43.22 -21.50
N ASN A 79 -21.26 -43.12 -20.24
CA ASN A 79 -19.98 -43.66 -19.76
C ASN A 79 -18.75 -43.16 -20.55
N GLU A 80 -18.70 -41.85 -20.81
CA GLU A 80 -17.58 -41.22 -21.52
C GLU A 80 -16.28 -41.26 -20.71
N THR A 81 -15.15 -41.37 -21.43
CA THR A 81 -13.81 -41.32 -20.84
C THR A 81 -13.22 -39.92 -20.99
N ILE A 82 -12.71 -39.35 -19.91
CA ILE A 82 -12.01 -38.06 -19.90
C ILE A 82 -10.51 -38.32 -19.99
N SER A 83 -9.81 -37.57 -20.86
CA SER A 83 -8.35 -37.56 -20.94
C SER A 83 -7.80 -36.17 -20.65
N PHE A 84 -6.66 -36.11 -19.96
CA PHE A 84 -5.95 -34.87 -19.66
C PHE A 84 -4.68 -34.82 -20.50
N SER A 85 -4.64 -33.87 -21.43
CA SER A 85 -3.47 -33.64 -22.25
C SER A 85 -2.36 -32.97 -21.44
N ASN A 86 -1.10 -33.34 -21.69
CA ASN A 86 0.07 -32.62 -21.17
C ASN A 86 0.40 -31.36 -22.01
N MET A 87 -0.43 -31.03 -23.00
CA MET A 87 -0.23 -29.84 -23.82
C MET A 87 -0.64 -28.57 -23.05
N PRO A 88 0.17 -27.51 -23.08
CA PRO A 88 -0.21 -26.24 -22.49
C PRO A 88 -1.45 -25.68 -23.20
N TRP A 89 -2.40 -25.18 -22.42
CA TRP A 89 -3.62 -24.55 -22.90
C TRP A 89 -3.68 -23.09 -22.42
N ASN A 90 -3.94 -22.18 -23.36
CA ASN A 90 -4.14 -20.77 -23.04
C ASN A 90 -5.62 -20.51 -22.78
N TYR A 91 -5.94 -19.82 -21.70
CA TYR A 91 -7.30 -19.45 -21.37
C TYR A 91 -7.38 -18.01 -20.84
N PRO A 92 -8.52 -17.33 -21.04
CA PRO A 92 -8.69 -15.97 -20.55
C PRO A 92 -8.74 -15.94 -19.03
N VAL A 93 -7.96 -15.04 -18.43
CA VAL A 93 -8.00 -14.76 -16.98
C VAL A 93 -9.05 -13.67 -16.73
N ALA A 94 -9.95 -13.86 -15.76
CA ALA A 94 -10.99 -12.87 -15.39
C ALA A 94 -10.46 -11.44 -15.31
N GLY A 95 -9.39 -11.27 -14.52
CA GLY A 95 -8.74 -9.98 -14.26
C GLY A 95 -7.70 -9.56 -15.29
N GLY A 96 -7.56 -10.26 -16.41
CA GLY A 96 -6.51 -9.98 -17.39
C GLY A 96 -6.59 -8.53 -17.90
N GLY A 97 -5.47 -7.78 -17.82
CA GLY A 97 -5.43 -6.37 -18.21
C GLY A 97 -5.99 -5.39 -17.16
N LEU A 98 -6.29 -5.84 -15.94
CA LEU A 98 -6.62 -5.01 -14.78
C LEU A 98 -5.47 -5.05 -13.76
N VAL A 99 -5.49 -4.15 -12.78
CA VAL A 99 -4.53 -4.17 -11.67
C VAL A 99 -4.88 -5.29 -10.69
N ASN A 100 -3.87 -6.01 -10.21
CA ASN A 100 -4.07 -7.06 -9.19
C ASN A 100 -4.41 -6.44 -7.84
N ALA A 101 -5.37 -6.99 -7.10
CA ALA A 101 -5.82 -6.48 -5.81
C ALA A 101 -4.73 -6.48 -4.71
N PHE A 102 -3.69 -7.32 -4.83
CA PHE A 102 -2.55 -7.33 -3.92
C PHE A 102 -1.52 -6.23 -4.19
N SER A 103 -1.61 -5.54 -5.34
CA SER A 103 -0.64 -4.51 -5.72
C SER A 103 -0.73 -3.36 -4.73
N THR A 104 0.42 -2.89 -4.25
CA THR A 104 0.46 -1.86 -3.22
C THR A 104 0.05 -0.51 -3.80
N TYR A 105 -0.85 0.17 -3.09
CA TYR A 105 -1.22 1.55 -3.37
C TYR A 105 -0.15 2.51 -2.82
N GLY A 106 0.15 3.56 -3.56
CA GLY A 106 0.68 4.79 -2.99
C GLY A 106 -0.44 5.77 -2.65
N PRO A 107 -0.16 7.10 -2.69
CA PRO A 107 1.16 7.69 -2.86
C PRO A 107 2.09 7.36 -1.68
N THR A 108 3.35 7.77 -1.76
CA THR A 108 4.21 7.78 -0.55
C THR A 108 3.65 8.76 0.50
N ASN A 109 4.09 8.67 1.76
CA ASN A 109 3.71 9.64 2.80
C ASN A 109 4.01 11.11 2.41
N ASP A 110 5.02 11.33 1.56
CA ASP A 110 5.41 12.65 1.04
C ASP A 110 4.74 13.01 -0.31
N MET A 111 3.62 12.37 -0.67
CA MET A 111 2.84 12.63 -1.89
C MET A 111 3.55 12.39 -3.23
N HIS A 112 4.63 11.59 -3.27
CA HIS A 112 5.19 11.13 -4.53
C HIS A 112 4.30 10.04 -5.15
N LEU A 113 4.18 10.07 -6.48
CA LEU A 113 3.44 9.07 -7.24
C LEU A 113 4.17 7.72 -7.17
N LYS A 114 3.56 6.77 -6.47
CA LYS A 114 3.97 5.36 -6.48
C LYS A 114 2.72 4.46 -6.56
N PRO A 115 2.79 3.30 -7.24
CA PRO A 115 3.87 2.93 -8.19
C PRO A 115 3.93 3.92 -9.36
N GLN A 116 5.03 3.94 -10.12
CA GLN A 116 5.18 4.89 -11.23
C GLN A 116 4.52 4.40 -12.53
N LEU A 117 4.32 3.10 -12.65
CA LEU A 117 3.90 2.38 -13.87
C LEU A 117 3.42 0.98 -13.47
N SER A 118 2.53 0.39 -14.28
CA SER A 118 2.11 -1.01 -14.16
C SER A 118 2.68 -1.89 -15.26
N ALA A 119 2.95 -3.15 -14.94
CA ALA A 119 3.37 -4.18 -15.89
C ALA A 119 2.76 -5.54 -15.52
N PRO A 120 2.67 -6.49 -16.47
CA PRO A 120 2.14 -7.83 -16.19
C PRO A 120 2.84 -8.49 -15.00
N GLY A 121 2.08 -8.86 -13.98
CA GLY A 121 2.59 -9.54 -12.78
C GLY A 121 1.62 -10.53 -12.15
N GLY A 122 0.42 -10.69 -12.71
CA GLY A 122 -0.53 -11.71 -12.27
C GLY A 122 -0.45 -12.92 -13.18
N ARG A 123 -0.37 -14.13 -12.59
CA ARG A 123 -0.38 -15.41 -13.30
C ARG A 123 0.69 -15.51 -14.39
N ILE A 124 1.91 -15.11 -14.04
CA ILE A 124 3.05 -15.12 -14.94
C ILE A 124 3.68 -16.52 -14.90
N LEU A 125 3.70 -17.19 -16.04
CA LEU A 125 4.50 -18.40 -16.24
C LEU A 125 5.98 -17.99 -16.33
N SER A 126 6.80 -18.48 -15.42
CA SER A 126 8.24 -18.24 -15.44
C SER A 126 9.02 -19.47 -15.01
N THR A 127 10.34 -19.41 -15.19
CA THR A 127 11.27 -20.41 -14.67
C THR A 127 11.15 -20.45 -13.14
N TYR A 128 10.95 -21.63 -12.59
CA TYR A 128 10.88 -21.82 -11.15
C TYR A 128 11.98 -22.79 -10.73
N PRO A 129 12.82 -22.43 -9.74
CA PRO A 129 13.90 -23.27 -9.28
C PRO A 129 13.26 -24.34 -8.44
N VAL A 130 12.76 -25.37 -9.11
CA VAL A 130 12.51 -26.58 -8.36
C VAL A 130 13.98 -27.04 -8.07
N LYS A 131 14.90 -27.14 -9.06
CA LYS A 131 16.39 -27.49 -9.12
C LYS A 131 16.70 -28.35 -10.38
N LEU A 132 15.85 -29.22 -10.91
CA LEU A 132 14.41 -29.29 -11.05
C LEU A 132 13.89 -28.19 -12.01
N GLY A 133 14.34 -28.30 -13.27
CA GLY A 133 13.97 -27.46 -14.40
C GLY A 133 12.46 -27.47 -14.63
N SER A 134 11.81 -26.53 -13.99
CA SER A 134 10.37 -26.46 -13.91
C SER A 134 9.90 -25.06 -14.22
N TYR A 135 8.61 -24.96 -14.48
CA TYR A 135 7.92 -23.71 -14.64
C TYR A 135 6.82 -23.63 -13.61
N LYS A 136 6.57 -22.42 -13.13
CA LYS A 136 5.44 -22.14 -12.25
C LYS A 136 4.71 -20.91 -12.76
N ILE A 137 3.39 -20.96 -12.65
CA ILE A 137 2.55 -19.77 -12.77
C ILE A 137 2.49 -19.15 -11.37
N ASP A 138 3.02 -17.95 -11.23
CA ASP A 138 3.00 -17.22 -9.96
C ASP A 138 2.54 -15.78 -10.15
N SER A 139 2.20 -15.11 -9.06
CA SER A 139 1.71 -13.73 -9.07
C SER A 139 2.48 -12.86 -8.09
N GLY A 140 2.80 -11.64 -8.51
CA GLY A 140 3.42 -10.64 -7.64
C GLY A 140 3.96 -9.46 -8.42
N THR A 141 4.09 -8.32 -7.74
CA THR A 141 4.84 -7.16 -8.27
C THR A 141 6.32 -7.52 -8.50
N SER A 142 6.83 -8.54 -7.80
CA SER A 142 8.13 -9.18 -8.07
C SER A 142 8.25 -9.78 -9.47
N ALA A 143 7.13 -10.13 -10.13
CA ALA A 143 7.11 -10.55 -11.54
C ALA A 143 6.97 -9.37 -12.51
N SER A 144 6.24 -8.30 -12.12
CA SER A 144 6.19 -7.05 -12.89
C SER A 144 7.56 -6.36 -12.97
N THR A 145 8.36 -6.42 -11.90
CA THR A 145 9.67 -5.78 -11.81
C THR A 145 10.67 -6.24 -12.88
N PRO A 146 10.96 -7.54 -13.07
CA PRO A 146 11.84 -8.02 -14.13
C PRO A 146 11.28 -7.76 -15.54
N PHE A 147 9.96 -7.71 -15.72
CA PHE A 147 9.35 -7.30 -16.99
C PHE A 147 9.78 -5.87 -17.36
N VAL A 148 9.66 -4.93 -16.42
CA VAL A 148 10.07 -3.52 -16.64
C VAL A 148 11.60 -3.41 -16.78
N ALA A 149 12.38 -4.22 -16.06
CA ALA A 149 13.83 -4.27 -16.24
C ALA A 149 14.22 -4.70 -17.66
N GLY A 150 13.60 -5.75 -18.19
CA GLY A 150 13.79 -6.18 -19.59
C GLY A 150 13.35 -5.12 -20.60
N ALA A 151 12.20 -4.48 -20.38
CA ALA A 151 11.75 -3.37 -21.22
C ALA A 151 12.73 -2.20 -21.21
N SER A 152 13.31 -1.88 -20.05
CA SER A 152 14.32 -0.83 -19.91
C SER A 152 15.60 -1.17 -20.67
N ALA A 153 16.02 -2.45 -20.67
CA ALA A 153 17.16 -2.90 -21.46
C ALA A 153 16.92 -2.72 -22.97
N LEU A 154 15.72 -3.05 -23.46
CA LEU A 154 15.33 -2.82 -24.86
C LEU A 154 15.31 -1.33 -25.21
N LEU A 155 14.81 -0.49 -24.31
CA LEU A 155 14.81 0.96 -24.50
C LEU A 155 16.23 1.51 -24.63
N LEU A 156 17.14 1.09 -23.75
CA LEU A 156 18.55 1.49 -23.79
C LEU A 156 19.29 0.95 -25.02
N GLN A 157 18.91 -0.24 -25.50
CA GLN A 157 19.43 -0.76 -26.78
C GLN A 157 18.98 0.10 -27.96
N ALA A 158 17.72 0.52 -27.98
CA ALA A 158 17.15 1.27 -29.09
C ALA A 158 17.53 2.76 -29.09
N ARG A 159 17.69 3.38 -27.92
CA ARG A 159 17.91 4.84 -27.77
C ARG A 159 19.33 5.22 -27.32
N GLY A 160 20.18 4.24 -27.04
CA GLY A 160 21.52 4.44 -26.51
C GLY A 160 21.56 4.32 -24.98
N ARG A 161 22.78 4.13 -24.47
CA ARG A 161 23.05 3.78 -23.06
C ARG A 161 23.58 4.97 -22.24
N SER A 162 23.37 6.19 -22.71
CA SER A 162 23.87 7.37 -21.99
C SER A 162 23.12 7.54 -20.65
N PRO A 163 23.74 8.16 -19.63
CA PRO A 163 23.07 8.45 -18.37
C PRO A 163 21.78 9.25 -18.53
N GLU A 164 21.71 10.11 -19.55
CA GLU A 164 20.53 10.93 -19.87
C GLU A 164 19.35 10.05 -20.32
N VAL A 165 19.60 9.09 -21.23
CA VAL A 165 18.57 8.14 -21.68
C VAL A 165 18.10 7.30 -20.50
N ALA A 166 19.04 6.76 -19.70
CA ALA A 166 18.71 5.96 -18.53
C ALA A 166 17.84 6.72 -17.51
N LYS A 167 18.17 7.99 -17.21
CA LYS A 167 17.38 8.85 -16.32
C LYS A 167 16.00 9.18 -16.89
N SER A 168 15.88 9.29 -18.22
CA SER A 168 14.62 9.57 -18.91
C SER A 168 13.71 8.35 -19.09
N ALA A 169 14.22 7.14 -18.85
CA ALA A 169 13.51 5.89 -19.16
C ALA A 169 12.12 5.83 -18.54
N ILE A 170 11.99 6.22 -17.26
CA ILE A 170 10.69 6.21 -16.59
C ILE A 170 9.71 7.19 -17.22
N SER A 171 10.14 8.42 -17.56
CA SER A 171 9.28 9.41 -18.22
C SER A 171 8.84 8.95 -19.62
N ILE A 172 9.72 8.27 -20.35
CA ILE A 172 9.40 7.68 -21.66
C ILE A 172 8.32 6.61 -21.51
N PHE A 173 8.46 5.69 -20.55
CA PHE A 173 7.44 4.67 -20.30
C PHE A 173 6.12 5.27 -19.82
N GLN A 174 6.16 6.28 -18.94
CA GLN A 174 4.96 6.96 -18.45
C GLN A 174 4.22 7.71 -19.56
N ASN A 175 4.93 8.38 -20.47
CA ASN A 175 4.31 9.05 -21.60
C ASN A 175 3.53 8.07 -22.49
N ALA A 176 4.04 6.85 -22.67
CA ALA A 176 3.42 5.83 -23.52
C ALA A 176 2.42 4.91 -22.78
N ALA A 177 2.42 4.90 -21.45
CA ALA A 177 1.60 3.98 -20.66
C ALA A 177 0.09 4.18 -20.92
N THR A 178 -0.65 3.08 -20.87
CA THR A 178 -2.11 3.06 -21.10
C THR A 178 -2.83 2.83 -19.78
N PRO A 179 -3.61 3.81 -19.30
CA PRO A 179 -4.44 3.64 -18.11
C PRO A 179 -5.43 2.48 -18.28
N VAL A 180 -5.59 1.66 -17.24
CA VAL A 180 -6.54 0.55 -17.22
C VAL A 180 -7.82 0.92 -16.49
N LYS A 181 -8.91 0.25 -16.85
CA LYS A 181 -10.20 0.36 -16.17
C LYS A 181 -10.12 -0.22 -14.76
N LEU A 182 -10.96 0.27 -13.85
CA LEU A 182 -11.13 -0.28 -12.51
C LEU A 182 -11.56 -1.75 -12.55
N ASN A 183 -12.49 -2.08 -13.45
CA ASN A 183 -12.94 -3.45 -13.69
C ASN A 183 -13.45 -3.57 -15.14
N LYS A 184 -13.83 -4.80 -15.53
CA LYS A 184 -14.26 -5.08 -16.91
C LYS A 184 -15.52 -4.34 -17.36
N THR A 185 -16.43 -4.03 -16.44
CA THR A 185 -17.74 -3.42 -16.73
C THR A 185 -17.77 -1.91 -16.53
N SER A 186 -16.81 -1.36 -15.79
CA SER A 186 -16.73 0.07 -15.49
C SER A 186 -16.09 0.88 -16.62
N SER A 187 -16.57 2.10 -16.83
CA SER A 187 -15.88 3.12 -17.63
C SER A 187 -14.85 3.90 -16.80
N LEU A 188 -14.90 3.81 -15.47
CA LEU A 188 -13.97 4.47 -14.56
C LEU A 188 -12.58 3.83 -14.67
N LEU A 189 -11.55 4.66 -14.80
CA LEU A 189 -10.16 4.21 -14.74
C LEU A 189 -9.74 3.96 -13.29
N GLU A 190 -8.86 2.98 -13.10
CA GLU A 190 -8.19 2.74 -11.83
C GLU A 190 -7.42 4.01 -11.38
N THR A 191 -7.28 4.24 -10.07
CA THR A 191 -6.54 5.40 -9.58
C THR A 191 -5.06 5.29 -9.92
N ALA A 192 -4.40 6.40 -10.27
CA ALA A 192 -2.96 6.43 -10.47
C ALA A 192 -2.17 6.06 -9.21
N ALA A 193 -2.78 6.20 -8.02
CA ALA A 193 -2.20 5.70 -6.77
C ALA A 193 -2.04 4.16 -6.75
N HIS A 194 -2.76 3.43 -7.61
CA HIS A 194 -2.67 1.97 -7.72
C HIS A 194 -1.93 1.53 -8.99
N GLN A 195 -2.21 2.20 -10.13
CA GLN A 195 -1.67 1.80 -11.43
C GLN A 195 -0.45 2.62 -11.91
N GLY A 196 -0.10 3.71 -11.21
CA GLY A 196 0.87 4.69 -11.71
C GLY A 196 0.39 5.36 -13.00
N ALA A 197 1.28 5.47 -13.98
CA ALA A 197 0.91 5.98 -15.31
C ALA A 197 0.04 5.02 -16.15
N GLY A 198 -0.17 3.78 -15.68
CA GLY A 198 -0.92 2.73 -16.38
C GLY A 198 -0.04 1.59 -16.87
N LEU A 199 -0.60 0.74 -17.72
CA LEU A 199 0.07 -0.45 -18.26
C LEU A 199 1.14 -0.06 -19.29
N ILE A 200 2.36 -0.56 -19.09
CA ILE A 200 3.52 -0.29 -19.95
C ILE A 200 3.26 -0.66 -21.42
N GLN A 201 3.59 0.27 -22.33
CA GLN A 201 3.56 0.03 -23.78
C GLN A 201 4.98 0.09 -24.33
N VAL A 202 5.69 -1.04 -24.34
CA VAL A 202 7.13 -1.09 -24.67
C VAL A 202 7.41 -0.63 -26.10
N TYR A 203 6.60 -1.07 -27.06
CA TYR A 203 6.75 -0.70 -28.46
C TYR A 203 6.59 0.81 -28.66
N ASP A 204 5.48 1.38 -28.17
CA ASP A 204 5.20 2.81 -28.28
C ASP A 204 6.24 3.64 -27.55
N ALA A 205 6.64 3.23 -26.33
CA ALA A 205 7.71 3.89 -25.58
C ALA A 205 9.02 3.96 -26.36
N ILE A 206 9.39 2.91 -27.10
CA ILE A 206 10.60 2.88 -27.93
C ILE A 206 10.42 3.75 -29.19
N LYS A 207 9.27 3.68 -29.86
CA LYS A 207 9.03 4.32 -31.16
C LYS A 207 8.62 5.79 -31.09
N ASN A 208 8.03 6.24 -29.98
CA ASN A 208 7.53 7.60 -29.83
C ASN A 208 8.66 8.64 -29.95
N VAL A 209 8.58 9.50 -30.95
CA VAL A 209 9.54 10.60 -31.14
C VAL A 209 9.14 11.87 -30.38
N GLY A 210 7.87 11.95 -29.96
CA GLY A 210 7.38 12.97 -29.05
C GLY A 210 7.70 12.67 -27.59
N SER A 211 7.90 13.70 -26.78
CA SER A 211 8.05 13.56 -25.32
C SER A 211 7.33 14.69 -24.59
N MET A 212 6.69 14.39 -23.46
CA MET A 212 5.99 15.35 -22.63
C MET A 212 6.57 15.35 -21.21
N THR A 213 6.98 16.53 -20.73
CA THR A 213 7.67 16.71 -19.45
C THR A 213 7.07 17.85 -18.62
N PRO A 214 7.02 17.71 -17.28
CA PRO A 214 7.26 16.48 -16.53
C PRO A 214 6.25 15.38 -16.88
N SER A 215 6.61 14.11 -16.66
CA SER A 215 5.72 12.96 -16.86
C SER A 215 4.78 12.71 -15.68
N GLU A 216 5.05 13.38 -14.55
CA GLU A 216 4.27 13.35 -13.32
C GLU A 216 3.99 14.78 -12.84
N LEU A 217 2.76 15.06 -12.43
CA LEU A 217 2.29 16.34 -11.89
C LEU A 217 1.81 16.12 -10.46
N LEU A 218 2.69 16.38 -9.49
CA LEU A 218 2.36 16.25 -8.08
C LEU A 218 1.62 17.51 -7.61
N LEU A 219 0.31 17.37 -7.39
CA LEU A 219 -0.57 18.45 -6.96
C LEU A 219 -0.49 18.72 -5.45
N ASN A 220 0.09 17.78 -4.71
CA ASN A 220 0.21 17.80 -3.25
C ASN A 220 -1.17 17.70 -2.55
N ASP A 221 -1.18 17.98 -1.25
CA ASP A 221 -2.36 18.03 -0.39
C ASP A 221 -3.05 19.41 -0.42
N THR A 222 -4.13 19.59 0.34
CA THR A 222 -4.86 20.88 0.34
C THR A 222 -4.10 22.00 1.06
N ALA A 223 -3.20 21.68 2.01
CA ALA A 223 -2.40 22.67 2.71
C ALA A 223 -1.30 23.27 1.83
N TYR A 224 -0.73 22.47 0.92
CA TYR A 224 0.39 22.86 0.05
C TYR A 224 0.07 22.66 -1.44
N PHE A 225 -1.19 22.90 -1.81
CA PHE A 225 -1.72 22.62 -3.15
C PHE A 225 -0.97 23.35 -4.27
N LYS A 226 -0.44 22.59 -5.23
CA LYS A 226 0.21 23.12 -6.43
C LYS A 226 -0.79 23.22 -7.57
N LYS A 227 -1.44 24.38 -7.66
CA LYS A 227 -2.54 24.65 -8.57
C LYS A 227 -2.17 24.61 -10.07
N SER A 228 -1.01 25.13 -10.44
CA SER A 228 -0.64 25.35 -11.84
C SER A 228 0.70 24.68 -12.18
N HIS A 229 0.75 24.02 -13.33
CA HIS A 229 1.91 23.28 -13.82
C HIS A 229 2.18 23.60 -15.28
N LYS A 230 3.45 23.73 -15.63
CA LYS A 230 3.90 23.90 -17.02
C LYS A 230 4.25 22.53 -17.60
N LEU A 231 3.61 22.17 -18.71
CA LEU A 231 3.97 21.01 -19.52
C LEU A 231 4.74 21.47 -20.76
N THR A 232 5.82 20.77 -21.07
CA THR A 232 6.65 20.98 -22.26
C THR A 232 6.58 19.74 -23.13
N ILE A 233 6.13 19.92 -24.37
CA ILE A 233 6.09 18.87 -25.38
C ILE A 233 7.21 19.14 -26.39
N LYS A 234 8.02 18.11 -26.66
CA LYS A 234 9.09 18.16 -27.65
C LYS A 234 8.78 17.20 -28.79
N ASN A 235 9.01 17.66 -30.02
CA ASN A 235 8.95 16.82 -31.20
C ASN A 235 10.38 16.46 -31.63
N ASN A 236 10.83 15.22 -31.40
CA ASN A 236 12.12 14.73 -31.92
C ASN A 236 11.96 13.96 -33.25
N GLY A 237 10.78 14.04 -33.87
CA GLY A 237 10.49 13.43 -35.16
C GLY A 237 11.05 14.23 -36.33
N LYS A 238 10.70 13.79 -37.54
CA LYS A 238 11.12 14.43 -38.80
C LYS A 238 10.04 15.31 -39.43
N GLY A 239 8.77 15.15 -39.02
CA GLY A 239 7.64 15.92 -39.52
C GLY A 239 7.08 16.86 -38.46
N ILE A 240 6.30 17.85 -38.90
CA ILE A 240 5.52 18.72 -38.00
C ILE A 240 4.44 17.87 -37.33
N VAL A 241 4.25 18.03 -36.02
CA VAL A 241 3.19 17.34 -35.28
C VAL A 241 2.33 18.36 -34.56
N THR A 242 1.01 18.25 -34.72
CA THR A 242 0.03 19.01 -33.96
C THR A 242 -0.53 18.12 -32.85
N TYR A 243 -0.39 18.55 -31.61
CA TYR A 243 -0.90 17.87 -30.43
C TYR A 243 -2.18 18.56 -29.93
N ASP A 244 -3.25 17.78 -29.81
CA ASP A 244 -4.47 18.15 -29.10
C ASP A 244 -4.42 17.61 -27.67
N LEU A 245 -4.51 18.50 -26.68
CA LEU A 245 -4.42 18.17 -25.27
C LEU A 245 -5.79 18.10 -24.59
N THR A 246 -6.03 17.01 -23.87
CA THR A 246 -7.26 16.76 -23.14
C THR A 246 -6.99 16.25 -21.72
N HIS A 247 -7.98 16.39 -20.85
CA HIS A 247 -7.99 15.82 -19.52
C HIS A 247 -8.71 14.47 -19.52
N VAL A 248 -8.09 13.46 -18.90
CA VAL A 248 -8.67 12.14 -18.68
C VAL A 248 -8.65 11.86 -17.18
N SER A 249 -9.81 11.78 -16.54
CA SER A 249 -9.91 11.52 -15.10
C SER A 249 -9.73 10.03 -14.75
N ALA A 250 -9.20 9.78 -13.57
CA ALA A 250 -9.16 8.47 -12.94
C ALA A 250 -9.97 8.47 -11.64
N GLY A 251 -10.24 7.27 -11.09
CA GLY A 251 -10.98 7.15 -9.84
C GLY A 251 -10.33 7.84 -8.66
N THR A 252 -11.15 8.45 -7.80
CA THR A 252 -10.72 9.00 -6.51
C THR A 252 -10.84 7.93 -5.44
N ALA A 253 -9.73 7.67 -4.72
CA ALA A 253 -9.62 6.63 -3.71
C ALA A 253 -9.76 7.21 -2.30
N SER A 254 -10.77 6.80 -1.53
CA SER A 254 -10.85 7.08 -0.09
C SER A 254 -9.95 6.12 0.67
N THR A 255 -8.87 6.61 1.26
CA THR A 255 -7.76 5.77 1.73
C THR A 255 -7.86 5.36 3.20
N LEU A 256 -8.58 6.12 4.02
CA LEU A 256 -8.76 5.85 5.45
C LEU A 256 -10.18 5.46 5.83
N LYS A 257 -10.30 4.61 6.85
CA LYS A 257 -11.52 4.36 7.63
C LYS A 257 -11.21 4.63 9.10
N GLY A 258 -11.75 5.74 9.63
CA GLY A 258 -11.43 6.20 10.98
C GLY A 258 -9.99 6.71 11.06
N ILE A 259 -9.09 5.90 11.64
CA ILE A 259 -7.65 6.23 11.79
C ILE A 259 -6.75 5.28 11.02
N GLU A 260 -7.35 4.24 10.44
CA GLU A 260 -6.65 3.15 9.79
C GLU A 260 -6.73 3.33 8.30
N VAL A 261 -5.67 2.93 7.58
CA VAL A 261 -5.85 2.71 6.14
C VAL A 261 -6.78 1.55 5.88
N ILE A 262 -7.43 1.61 4.73
CA ILE A 262 -8.11 0.46 4.15
C ILE A 262 -7.05 -0.54 3.67
N ALA A 263 -7.21 -1.82 4.06
CA ALA A 263 -6.37 -2.90 3.57
C ALA A 263 -7.02 -3.57 2.36
N GLY A 264 -6.21 -3.96 1.37
CA GLY A 264 -6.69 -4.55 0.13
C GLY A 264 -7.28 -3.50 -0.82
N THR A 265 -8.32 -3.88 -1.57
CA THR A 265 -8.93 -3.03 -2.59
C THR A 265 -9.61 -1.81 -1.98
N VAL A 266 -9.28 -0.64 -2.53
CA VAL A 266 -9.86 0.64 -2.12
C VAL A 266 -11.04 1.00 -3.03
N SER A 267 -12.16 1.39 -2.43
CA SER A 267 -13.33 1.87 -3.17
C SER A 267 -13.01 3.16 -3.92
N LEU A 268 -13.38 3.23 -5.20
CA LEU A 268 -13.18 4.41 -6.03
C LEU A 268 -14.51 5.10 -6.35
N SER A 269 -14.51 6.44 -6.31
CA SER A 269 -15.58 7.26 -6.85
C SER A 269 -15.16 7.93 -8.17
N SER A 270 -16.15 8.42 -8.92
CA SER A 270 -15.93 9.18 -10.17
C SER A 270 -15.67 10.67 -9.94
N ASN A 271 -15.60 11.14 -8.69
CA ASN A 271 -15.19 12.53 -8.41
C ASN A 271 -13.78 12.74 -8.97
N ALA A 272 -13.55 13.86 -9.63
CA ALA A 272 -12.27 14.17 -10.25
C ALA A 272 -11.93 15.65 -10.12
N ALA A 273 -10.66 15.99 -10.31
CA ALA A 273 -10.24 17.38 -10.41
C ALA A 273 -10.84 18.05 -11.65
N SER A 274 -11.17 19.33 -11.53
CA SER A 274 -11.45 20.18 -12.69
C SER A 274 -10.13 20.67 -13.27
N VAL A 275 -9.96 20.55 -14.59
CA VAL A 275 -8.69 20.86 -15.27
C VAL A 275 -8.91 21.84 -16.41
N SER A 276 -8.10 22.90 -16.45
CA SER A 276 -8.02 23.84 -17.56
C SER A 276 -6.63 23.77 -18.19
N ILE A 277 -6.57 23.66 -19.53
CA ILE A 277 -5.33 23.55 -20.31
C ILE A 277 -5.29 24.72 -21.28
N SER A 278 -4.23 25.53 -21.23
CA SER A 278 -4.08 26.68 -22.12
C SER A 278 -2.63 26.92 -22.54
N PRO A 279 -2.31 26.91 -23.85
CA PRO A 279 -3.20 26.49 -24.96
C PRO A 279 -3.46 24.97 -24.94
N SER A 280 -4.64 24.53 -25.38
CA SER A 280 -4.99 23.10 -25.51
C SER A 280 -4.57 22.47 -26.83
N ARG A 281 -4.05 23.24 -27.78
CA ARG A 281 -3.53 22.77 -29.07
C ARG A 281 -2.15 23.36 -29.32
N LEU A 282 -1.19 22.52 -29.69
CA LEU A 282 0.20 22.91 -29.95
C LEU A 282 0.66 22.35 -31.29
N THR A 283 1.21 23.18 -32.17
CA THR A 283 1.87 22.73 -33.41
C THR A 283 3.38 22.86 -33.24
N ILE A 284 4.12 21.76 -33.42
CA ILE A 284 5.54 21.70 -33.08
C ILE A 284 6.33 21.16 -34.26
N ILE A 285 7.23 21.98 -34.78
CA ILE A 285 8.15 21.61 -35.85
C ILE A 285 9.26 20.65 -35.33
N PRO A 286 9.89 19.85 -36.20
CA PRO A 286 10.98 18.93 -35.84
C PRO A 286 12.11 19.58 -35.03
N GLY A 287 12.48 18.97 -33.90
CA GLY A 287 13.56 19.41 -33.03
C GLY A 287 13.18 20.47 -31.98
N PHE A 288 11.99 21.07 -32.09
CA PHE A 288 11.54 22.14 -31.20
C PHE A 288 10.61 21.65 -30.09
N THR A 289 10.36 22.57 -29.15
CA THR A 289 9.43 22.39 -28.03
C THR A 289 8.34 23.43 -28.06
N ALA A 290 7.15 23.08 -27.58
CA ALA A 290 6.10 24.02 -27.21
C ALA A 290 5.63 23.73 -25.79
N THR A 291 5.00 24.72 -25.16
CA THR A 291 4.61 24.63 -23.75
C THR A 291 3.15 24.99 -23.56
N THR A 292 2.51 24.33 -22.61
CA THR A 292 1.16 24.65 -22.16
C THR A 292 1.10 24.71 -20.65
N THR A 293 0.14 25.48 -20.12
CA THR A 293 -0.11 25.57 -18.69
C THR A 293 -1.36 24.78 -18.36
N VAL A 294 -1.25 23.90 -17.37
CA VAL A 294 -2.35 23.10 -16.84
C VAL A 294 -2.69 23.61 -15.43
N THR A 295 -3.95 23.93 -15.21
CA THR A 295 -4.45 24.45 -13.94
C THR A 295 -5.51 23.52 -13.37
N PHE A 296 -5.37 23.18 -12.10
CA PHE A 296 -6.20 22.20 -11.40
C PHE A 296 -7.08 22.88 -10.34
N ALA A 297 -8.26 22.32 -10.12
CA ALA A 297 -9.04 22.52 -8.89
C ALA A 297 -9.37 21.15 -8.28
N PRO A 298 -9.17 20.93 -6.97
CA PRO A 298 -9.50 19.66 -6.33
C PRO A 298 -11.00 19.33 -6.46
N PRO A 299 -11.38 18.03 -6.48
CA PRO A 299 -12.78 17.63 -6.43
C PRO A 299 -13.48 18.17 -5.18
N ALA A 300 -14.71 18.68 -5.35
CA ALA A 300 -15.55 19.15 -4.25
C ALA A 300 -16.42 18.02 -3.67
N GLY A 301 -16.93 18.24 -2.45
CA GLY A 301 -17.92 17.36 -1.81
C GLY A 301 -17.36 16.03 -1.27
N LEU A 302 -16.05 15.92 -1.11
CA LEU A 302 -15.42 14.73 -0.53
C LEU A 302 -15.20 14.88 0.97
N ASP A 303 -15.30 13.76 1.69
CA ASP A 303 -14.96 13.70 3.11
C ASP A 303 -13.43 13.66 3.30
N SER A 304 -12.86 14.80 3.71
CA SER A 304 -11.43 14.95 4.01
C SER A 304 -10.92 13.98 5.08
N SER A 305 -11.77 13.47 5.98
CA SER A 305 -11.34 12.52 7.02
C SER A 305 -10.98 11.14 6.46
N SER A 306 -11.44 10.82 5.25
CA SER A 306 -11.09 9.62 4.51
C SER A 306 -9.80 9.75 3.67
N PHE A 307 -9.17 10.93 3.68
CA PHE A 307 -7.97 11.25 2.88
C PHE A 307 -8.12 10.85 1.41
N PRO A 308 -9.04 11.49 0.66
CA PRO A 308 -9.34 11.10 -0.71
C PRO A 308 -8.19 11.46 -1.67
N VAL A 309 -7.59 10.47 -2.31
CA VAL A 309 -6.56 10.65 -3.33
C VAL A 309 -7.20 10.67 -4.71
N TYR A 310 -7.12 11.82 -5.38
CA TYR A 310 -7.65 12.01 -6.73
C TYR A 310 -6.51 12.04 -7.75
N SER A 311 -6.77 11.52 -8.95
CA SER A 311 -5.73 11.39 -9.98
C SER A 311 -6.31 11.41 -11.39
N GLY A 312 -5.42 11.39 -12.38
CA GLY A 312 -5.77 11.33 -13.79
C GLY A 312 -4.59 11.67 -14.68
N TYR A 313 -4.88 12.05 -15.91
CA TYR A 313 -3.90 12.23 -16.96
C TYR A 313 -4.18 13.48 -17.77
N ILE A 314 -3.12 14.19 -18.14
CA ILE A 314 -3.13 15.11 -19.27
C ILE A 314 -2.65 14.31 -20.47
N GLN A 315 -3.50 14.18 -21.47
CA GLN A 315 -3.25 13.41 -22.68
C GLN A 315 -3.01 14.35 -23.85
N ALA A 316 -1.94 14.14 -24.61
CA ALA A 316 -1.67 14.84 -25.86
C ALA A 316 -1.74 13.84 -27.01
N VAL A 317 -2.69 14.01 -27.92
CA VAL A 317 -2.86 13.19 -29.12
C VAL A 317 -2.28 13.94 -30.31
N GLY A 318 -1.24 13.39 -30.92
CA GLY A 318 -0.56 13.95 -32.08
C GLY A 318 -1.26 13.61 -33.39
N SER A 319 -1.12 14.50 -34.38
CA SER A 319 -1.55 14.27 -35.77
C SER A 319 -0.82 13.10 -36.45
N ASP A 320 0.23 12.58 -35.82
CA ASP A 320 0.99 11.39 -36.22
C ASP A 320 0.52 10.11 -35.49
N ASN A 321 -0.64 10.15 -34.83
CA ASN A 321 -1.22 9.11 -33.98
C ASN A 321 -0.41 8.78 -32.71
N THR A 322 0.62 9.56 -32.37
CA THR A 322 1.29 9.41 -31.07
C THR A 322 0.37 9.87 -29.96
N THR A 323 0.35 9.14 -28.84
CA THR A 323 -0.31 9.58 -27.61
C THR A 323 0.71 9.69 -26.50
N LEU A 324 0.82 10.88 -25.92
CA LEU A 324 1.67 11.15 -24.76
C LEU A 324 0.81 11.44 -23.55
N ARG A 325 1.19 10.93 -22.38
CA ARG A 325 0.48 11.16 -21.11
C ARG A 325 1.39 11.70 -20.02
N SER A 326 0.83 12.59 -19.20
CA SER A 326 1.42 13.07 -17.96
C SER A 326 0.43 12.80 -16.85
N THR A 327 0.84 12.04 -15.85
CA THR A 327 -0.04 11.61 -14.76
C THR A 327 -0.05 12.66 -13.66
N TYR A 328 -1.22 13.03 -13.14
CA TYR A 328 -1.33 13.87 -11.96
C TYR A 328 -1.88 13.10 -10.77
N LEU A 329 -1.48 13.50 -9.57
CA LEU A 329 -2.00 12.98 -8.31
C LEU A 329 -2.07 14.10 -7.28
N GLY A 330 -3.18 14.15 -6.54
CA GLY A 330 -3.39 15.09 -5.43
C GLY A 330 -4.22 14.46 -4.31
N LEU A 331 -4.20 15.10 -3.15
CA LEU A 331 -4.97 14.69 -1.98
C LEU A 331 -6.00 15.77 -1.63
N ALA A 332 -7.27 15.39 -1.50
CA ALA A 332 -8.38 16.28 -1.12
C ALA A 332 -8.54 16.36 0.41
N ALA A 333 -7.42 16.45 1.12
CA ALA A 333 -7.29 16.60 2.56
C ALA A 333 -5.93 17.24 2.88
N SER A 334 -5.72 17.69 4.11
CA SER A 334 -4.42 18.17 4.61
C SER A 334 -3.68 17.02 5.28
N LEU A 335 -2.45 16.72 4.87
CA LEU A 335 -1.64 15.66 5.49
C LEU A 335 -1.33 15.95 6.95
N LYS A 336 -1.28 17.23 7.34
CA LYS A 336 -1.11 17.62 8.75
C LYS A 336 -2.28 17.17 9.63
N ASP A 337 -3.46 16.93 9.06
CA ASP A 337 -4.62 16.43 9.79
C ASP A 337 -4.61 14.90 9.90
N MET A 338 -3.67 14.21 9.24
CA MET A 338 -3.55 12.75 9.33
C MET A 338 -3.08 12.38 10.72
N ARG A 339 -3.86 11.54 11.39
CA ARG A 339 -3.51 11.03 12.70
C ARG A 339 -2.32 10.10 12.60
N VAL A 340 -1.31 10.33 13.43
CA VAL A 340 -0.07 9.56 13.48
C VAL A 340 -0.12 8.53 14.60
N VAL A 341 -0.59 8.92 15.78
CA VAL A 341 -0.58 8.12 17.00
C VAL A 341 -1.97 7.54 17.24
N ASP A 342 -2.03 6.24 17.49
CA ASP A 342 -3.25 5.58 17.92
C ASP A 342 -3.65 6.07 19.32
N ASN A 343 -4.87 6.57 19.46
CA ASN A 343 -5.46 6.96 20.75
C ASN A 343 -6.74 6.21 21.09
N THR A 344 -6.91 5.02 20.51
CA THR A 344 -8.09 4.17 20.65
C THR A 344 -7.87 3.03 21.64
N THR A 345 -8.96 2.36 21.98
CA THR A 345 -8.98 1.13 22.79
C THR A 345 -8.94 -0.13 21.92
N THR A 346 -8.78 -0.01 20.60
CA THR A 346 -8.99 -1.13 19.65
C THR A 346 -8.07 -2.32 19.95
N VAL A 347 -6.81 -2.08 20.29
CA VAL A 347 -5.81 -3.16 20.48
C VAL A 347 -5.94 -3.84 21.84
N PHE A 348 -6.28 -3.09 22.90
CA PHE A 348 -6.20 -3.54 24.30
C PHE A 348 -7.55 -3.62 25.03
N GLY A 349 -8.65 -3.24 24.38
CA GLY A 349 -9.99 -3.27 24.94
C GLY A 349 -10.35 -2.02 25.76
N ALA A 350 -11.60 -2.01 26.24
CA ALA A 350 -12.20 -0.86 26.91
C ALA A 350 -11.33 -0.33 28.06
N GLY A 351 -11.20 1.00 28.14
CA GLY A 351 -10.41 1.69 29.18
C GLY A 351 -8.90 1.75 28.96
N LYS A 352 -8.34 1.04 27.96
CA LYS A 352 -6.90 0.99 27.70
C LYS A 352 -6.53 1.70 26.39
N LYS A 353 -6.54 3.03 26.41
CA LYS A 353 -6.16 3.87 25.26
C LYS A 353 -4.64 3.91 25.10
N LEU A 354 -4.17 3.90 23.86
CA LEU A 354 -2.78 4.14 23.54
C LEU A 354 -2.46 5.66 23.45
N PRO A 355 -1.19 6.06 23.61
CA PRO A 355 -0.13 5.32 24.31
C PRO A 355 -0.48 5.05 25.79
N LEU A 356 0.14 4.05 26.40
CA LEU A 356 -0.02 3.71 27.82
C LEU A 356 1.27 3.18 28.44
N ILE A 357 1.35 3.16 29.77
CA ILE A 357 2.42 2.51 30.52
C ILE A 357 1.93 1.17 31.08
N GLN A 358 2.77 0.14 30.98
CA GLN A 358 2.60 -1.15 31.65
C GLN A 358 3.73 -1.42 32.64
N ASP A 359 3.39 -2.19 33.67
CA ASP A 359 4.36 -2.80 34.59
C ASP A 359 4.85 -4.17 34.08
N LYS A 360 5.73 -4.82 34.85
CA LYS A 360 6.26 -6.17 34.56
C LYS A 360 5.19 -7.27 34.46
N ASN A 361 3.99 -7.02 34.99
CA ASN A 361 2.86 -7.95 34.96
C ASN A 361 1.87 -7.64 33.82
N ASN A 362 2.23 -6.74 32.90
CA ASN A 362 1.38 -6.22 31.82
C ASN A 362 0.15 -5.46 32.32
N GLN A 363 0.14 -4.96 33.55
CA GLN A 363 -0.93 -4.13 34.09
C GLN A 363 -0.75 -2.67 33.68
N THR A 364 -1.82 -2.05 33.19
CA THR A 364 -1.79 -0.64 32.79
C THR A 364 -1.73 0.28 34.01
N VAL A 365 -0.79 1.22 34.02
CA VAL A 365 -0.71 2.27 35.03
C VAL A 365 -1.72 3.36 34.70
N ASN A 366 -2.64 3.70 35.63
CA ASN A 366 -3.69 4.69 35.40
C ASN A 366 -3.53 6.00 36.22
N GLY A 367 -2.61 6.04 37.20
CA GLY A 367 -2.42 7.20 38.08
C GLY A 367 -0.96 7.42 38.46
N SER A 368 -0.44 6.62 39.39
CA SER A 368 0.98 6.53 39.66
C SER A 368 1.42 5.09 39.90
N ALA A 369 2.69 4.79 39.64
CA ALA A 369 3.31 3.51 39.97
C ALA A 369 4.78 3.73 40.37
N THR A 370 5.27 2.89 41.29
CA THR A 370 6.67 2.89 41.71
C THR A 370 7.43 1.76 41.02
N PHE A 371 8.61 2.06 40.49
CA PHE A 371 9.50 1.13 39.82
C PHE A 371 10.86 1.13 40.51
N THR A 372 11.37 -0.06 40.81
CA THR A 372 12.69 -0.24 41.45
C THR A 372 13.85 -0.14 40.46
N MET A 373 13.58 -0.22 39.15
CA MET A 373 14.59 -0.24 38.09
C MET A 373 15.59 -1.39 38.23
N GLN A 374 15.22 -2.46 38.94
CA GLN A 374 16.02 -3.66 39.16
C GLN A 374 15.31 -4.91 38.60
N GLY A 375 16.09 -5.91 38.19
CA GLY A 375 15.56 -7.17 37.67
C GLY A 375 14.71 -6.99 36.42
N THR A 376 13.39 -7.16 36.55
CA THR A 376 12.40 -6.94 35.46
C THR A 376 11.44 -5.79 35.75
N ASP A 377 11.65 -5.06 36.85
CA ASP A 377 10.73 -4.05 37.37
C ASP A 377 10.99 -2.68 36.76
N PHE A 378 10.56 -2.52 35.50
CA PHE A 378 10.70 -1.32 34.70
C PHE A 378 9.34 -0.87 34.13
N PRO A 379 9.18 0.43 33.84
CA PRO A 379 8.04 0.90 33.06
C PRO A 379 8.21 0.55 31.58
N PHE A 380 7.14 0.03 30.98
CA PHE A 380 7.05 -0.24 29.54
C PHE A 380 6.10 0.76 28.90
N LEU A 381 6.60 1.58 27.98
CA LEU A 381 5.75 2.42 27.13
C LEU A 381 5.23 1.59 25.96
N ILE A 382 3.92 1.49 25.86
CA ILE A 382 3.21 0.86 24.75
C ILE A 382 2.60 1.95 23.88
N TYR A 383 2.91 1.94 22.59
CA TYR A 383 2.37 2.91 21.64
C TYR A 383 2.18 2.28 20.27
N ARG A 384 1.34 2.90 19.44
CA ARG A 384 1.10 2.46 18.08
C ARG A 384 1.04 3.65 17.15
N LEU A 385 1.74 3.55 16.02
CA LEU A 385 1.72 4.52 14.94
C LEU A 385 0.77 4.00 13.84
N VAL A 386 -0.24 4.79 13.48
CA VAL A 386 -1.21 4.46 12.42
C VAL A 386 -0.87 5.13 11.08
N ALA A 387 0.00 6.14 11.11
CA ALA A 387 0.69 6.71 9.96
C ALA A 387 2.20 6.82 10.24
N GLY A 388 3.00 7.03 9.19
CA GLY A 388 4.43 7.32 9.38
C GLY A 388 4.62 8.71 10.00
N THR A 389 5.71 8.92 10.73
CA THR A 389 6.08 10.22 11.28
C THR A 389 7.50 10.59 10.90
N PRO A 390 7.81 11.85 10.55
CA PRO A 390 9.19 12.25 10.29
C PRO A 390 10.10 12.17 11.53
N LEU A 391 9.54 12.35 12.73
CA LEU A 391 10.29 12.34 13.99
C LEU A 391 9.40 11.84 15.11
N LEU A 392 9.85 10.78 15.78
CA LEU A 392 9.31 10.31 17.04
C LEU A 392 10.33 10.61 18.14
N GLN A 393 9.90 11.29 19.21
CA GLN A 393 10.73 11.59 20.36
C GLN A 393 10.01 11.23 21.66
N VAL A 394 10.71 10.53 22.54
CA VAL A 394 10.25 10.15 23.88
C VAL A 394 11.23 10.71 24.89
N ASP A 395 10.77 11.61 25.74
CA ASP A 395 11.58 12.29 26.75
C ASP A 395 11.08 12.00 28.16
N LEU A 396 11.95 12.20 29.15
CA LEU A 396 11.56 12.21 30.55
C LEU A 396 11.41 13.66 31.05
N ILE A 397 10.31 13.94 31.74
CA ILE A 397 10.03 15.25 32.37
C ILE A 397 9.74 15.04 33.86
N LYS A 398 9.95 16.08 34.70
CA LYS A 398 9.56 16.00 36.11
C LYS A 398 8.04 15.81 36.24
N ALA A 399 7.58 15.06 37.24
CA ALA A 399 6.15 14.83 37.45
C ALA A 399 5.32 16.12 37.60
N SER A 400 5.93 17.16 38.18
CA SER A 400 5.35 18.50 38.34
C SER A 400 5.24 19.32 37.05
N THR A 401 5.86 18.87 35.95
CA THR A 401 5.80 19.55 34.65
C THR A 401 4.41 19.34 34.05
N ASN A 402 3.73 20.44 33.73
CA ASN A 402 2.43 20.40 33.06
C ASN A 402 2.62 20.54 31.56
N VAL A 403 2.21 19.50 30.82
CA VAL A 403 2.16 19.50 29.36
C VAL A 403 0.76 19.03 28.96
N THR A 404 0.09 19.82 28.12
CA THR A 404 -1.25 19.48 27.64
C THR A 404 -1.14 18.44 26.53
N SER A 405 -1.71 17.26 26.76
CA SER A 405 -1.88 16.26 25.70
C SER A 405 -2.85 16.75 24.64
N ASN A 406 -2.50 16.59 23.35
CA ASN A 406 -3.30 17.07 22.23
C ASN A 406 -3.79 15.94 21.31
N LEU A 407 -3.71 14.67 21.76
CA LEU A 407 -4.32 13.52 21.10
C LEU A 407 -5.86 13.66 21.12
N ARG A 408 -6.41 14.46 20.21
CA ARG A 408 -7.84 14.83 20.16
C ARG A 408 -8.76 13.59 20.09
N LYS A 409 -9.89 13.65 20.82
CA LYS A 409 -11.06 12.80 20.57
C LYS A 409 -11.85 13.41 19.41
N ARG A 410 -11.78 12.83 18.21
CA ARG A 410 -12.78 13.08 17.15
C ARG A 410 -13.40 11.73 16.77
N GLY A 411 -14.66 11.56 17.15
CA GLY A 411 -15.58 10.46 16.78
C GLY A 411 -15.12 9.04 17.15
N GLU A 412 -15.32 8.63 18.40
CA GLU A 412 -15.39 7.20 18.77
C GLU A 412 -16.78 6.67 18.37
N ASP A 413 -17.09 6.60 17.08
CA ASP A 413 -18.29 5.91 16.58
C ASP A 413 -17.99 5.23 15.25
N ALA A 414 -17.26 4.12 15.31
CA ALA A 414 -17.32 3.09 14.28
C ALA A 414 -17.12 1.72 14.96
N ALA A 415 -18.24 1.03 15.16
CA ALA A 415 -18.35 -0.33 15.67
C ALA A 415 -17.50 -1.34 14.83
N PRO A 416 -17.25 -2.54 15.37
CA PRO A 416 -16.09 -3.37 15.02
C PRO A 416 -16.15 -3.92 13.59
N CYS A 417 -14.97 -4.05 12.96
CA CYS A 417 -14.83 -4.78 11.71
C CYS A 417 -15.10 -6.26 11.96
N LEU A 418 -16.23 -6.76 11.47
CA LEU A 418 -16.52 -8.19 11.35
C LEU A 418 -15.66 -8.80 10.23
N ASN A 419 -15.04 -9.94 10.56
CA ASN A 419 -14.47 -11.01 9.74
C ASN A 419 -14.07 -10.65 8.30
N LEU A 420 -12.76 -10.48 8.09
CA LEU A 420 -12.13 -10.65 6.78
C LEU A 420 -11.16 -11.82 6.88
N GLU A 421 -11.31 -12.76 5.95
CA GLU A 421 -10.49 -13.97 5.82
C GLU A 421 -8.99 -13.63 5.71
N GLU A 422 -8.17 -14.42 6.39
CA GLU A 422 -6.72 -14.28 6.44
C GLU A 422 -6.10 -14.45 5.03
N PRO A 423 -5.28 -13.50 4.53
CA PRO A 423 -4.32 -13.81 3.49
C PRO A 423 -3.08 -14.47 4.13
N GLU A 424 -2.60 -15.52 3.46
CA GLU A 424 -1.52 -16.41 3.88
C GLU A 424 -0.25 -15.71 4.39
N LYS A 425 0.31 -16.27 5.47
CA LYS A 425 1.58 -15.87 6.08
C LYS A 425 2.75 -16.11 5.12
N ASN A 426 3.29 -15.05 4.53
CA ASN A 426 4.66 -15.06 4.02
C ASN A 426 5.60 -14.47 5.08
N GLN A 427 6.28 -15.36 5.81
CA GLN A 427 7.46 -15.03 6.60
C GLN A 427 8.65 -14.99 5.65
N ASN A 428 9.24 -13.82 5.44
CA ASN A 428 10.66 -13.59 5.15
C ASN A 428 10.89 -12.07 5.15
N ILE A 429 11.55 -11.58 6.20
CA ILE A 429 11.96 -10.18 6.34
C ILE A 429 13.47 -10.15 6.09
N GLU A 430 13.89 -9.55 4.98
CA GLU A 430 15.28 -9.10 4.81
C GLU A 430 15.34 -7.56 4.90
N PRO A 431 16.42 -7.00 5.47
CA PRO A 431 16.51 -5.58 5.76
C PRO A 431 16.83 -4.78 4.50
N VAL A 432 15.97 -3.83 4.13
CA VAL A 432 16.26 -2.87 3.06
C VAL A 432 17.05 -1.70 3.64
N SER A 433 18.29 -1.55 3.18
CA SER A 433 19.18 -0.44 3.48
C SER A 433 18.65 0.90 2.95
N SER A 434 18.59 1.91 3.81
CA SER A 434 18.21 3.30 3.52
C SER A 434 19.37 4.09 2.87
N PRO A 435 19.11 4.93 1.84
CA PRO A 435 20.12 5.88 1.38
C PRO A 435 20.13 7.13 2.26
N LEU A 436 21.09 7.12 3.19
CA LEU A 436 21.88 8.23 3.76
C LEU A 436 21.25 9.63 3.88
N SER A 437 21.14 10.01 5.15
CA SER A 437 20.92 11.35 5.69
C SER A 437 21.99 12.37 5.26
N ARG A 438 21.57 13.63 5.15
CA ARG A 438 22.44 14.80 5.36
C ARG A 438 22.13 15.44 6.71
N ARG A 439 22.35 14.70 7.79
CA ARG A 439 22.64 15.24 9.12
C ARG A 439 23.91 14.56 9.61
N PHE A 440 24.90 15.38 9.96
CA PHE A 440 26.28 14.95 10.13
C PHE A 440 26.44 14.09 11.40
N ILE A 441 27.39 13.15 11.37
CA ILE A 441 27.83 12.27 12.47
C ILE A 441 28.13 13.03 13.79
N PHE A 442 28.35 14.34 13.73
CA PHE A 442 28.54 15.20 14.90
C PHE A 442 27.28 15.36 15.78
N ASP A 443 26.07 15.18 15.23
CA ASP A 443 24.83 15.22 16.02
C ASP A 443 24.72 14.03 17.00
N TRP A 444 25.40 12.92 16.69
CA TRP A 444 25.45 11.73 17.54
C TRP A 444 26.50 11.83 18.65
N LEU A 445 27.61 12.54 18.41
CA LEU A 445 28.76 12.60 19.33
C LEU A 445 28.63 13.65 20.45
N PHE A 446 27.72 14.64 20.33
CA PHE A 446 27.51 15.66 21.36
C PHE A 446 26.02 15.90 21.63
N PRO A 447 25.35 15.05 22.45
CA PRO A 447 23.92 15.20 22.74
C PRO A 447 23.56 16.46 23.55
N SER A 448 24.56 17.24 24.00
CA SER A 448 24.39 18.27 25.02
C SER A 448 24.90 19.67 24.66
N LYS A 449 25.27 19.94 23.40
CA LYS A 449 25.61 21.31 22.98
C LYS A 449 24.90 21.72 21.69
N GLY A 450 23.66 22.18 21.89
CA GLY A 450 23.15 23.34 21.17
C GLY A 450 22.48 23.06 19.83
N HIS A 451 21.31 22.42 19.86
CA HIS A 451 20.21 22.82 18.97
C HIS A 451 18.87 22.69 19.71
N THR A 452 18.64 23.58 20.68
CA THR A 452 17.28 23.98 21.05
C THR A 452 16.71 24.72 19.85
N TYR A 453 15.96 24.01 19.01
CA TYR A 453 15.23 24.66 17.94
C TYR A 453 14.16 25.57 18.57
N GLY A 454 14.38 26.89 18.50
CA GLY A 454 13.56 27.89 19.18
C GLY A 454 12.09 27.86 18.77
N GLY A 455 11.23 28.11 19.76
CA GLY A 455 9.76 28.10 19.72
C GLY A 455 9.20 27.83 21.13
N SER A 456 7.86 27.84 21.34
CA SER A 456 7.24 27.38 22.61
C SER A 456 7.68 25.96 22.99
N PHE A 457 8.06 25.18 21.98
CA PHE A 457 8.61 23.83 22.03
C PHE A 457 9.91 23.68 22.85
N ALA A 458 10.75 24.70 22.94
CA ALA A 458 12.00 24.69 23.74
C ALA A 458 11.74 24.99 25.24
N GLN A 459 10.49 25.24 25.63
CA GLN A 459 10.13 25.66 26.98
C GLN A 459 9.75 24.51 27.91
N VAL A 460 9.49 23.30 27.39
CA VAL A 460 9.23 22.13 28.24
C VAL A 460 10.57 21.60 28.79
N PRO A 461 10.86 21.73 30.09
CA PRO A 461 12.13 21.30 30.65
C PRO A 461 12.19 19.77 30.69
N THR A 462 12.94 19.16 29.77
CA THR A 462 13.21 17.72 29.78
C THR A 462 14.45 17.41 30.61
N LEU A 463 14.47 16.24 31.26
CA LEU A 463 15.66 15.72 31.92
C LEU A 463 16.60 15.03 30.93
N GLY A 464 16.04 14.47 29.86
CA GLY A 464 16.78 13.78 28.82
C GLY A 464 15.86 12.99 27.89
N VAL A 465 16.43 12.58 26.76
CA VAL A 465 15.78 11.75 25.76
C VAL A 465 15.86 10.29 26.20
N ILE A 466 14.74 9.58 26.17
CA ILE A 466 14.66 8.13 26.39
C ILE A 466 14.83 7.39 25.06
N HIS A 467 14.15 7.85 24.02
CA HIS A 467 14.16 7.22 22.70
C HIS A 467 13.88 8.25 21.60
N GLN A 468 14.50 8.08 20.44
CA GLN A 468 14.23 8.90 19.26
C GLN A 468 14.40 8.06 17.99
N ASP A 469 13.42 8.15 17.09
CA ASP A 469 13.50 7.56 15.75
C ASP A 469 13.23 8.63 14.69
N ASP A 470 14.02 8.61 13.63
CA ASP A 470 13.77 9.39 12.42
C ASP A 470 12.99 8.55 11.41
N TYR A 471 11.92 9.12 10.86
CA TYR A 471 11.06 8.48 9.85
C TYR A 471 10.49 7.09 10.22
N PRO A 472 10.08 6.79 11.48
CA PRO A 472 9.50 5.49 11.76
C PRO A 472 8.19 5.29 10.98
N ALA A 473 8.06 4.09 10.42
CA ALA A 473 6.86 3.67 9.72
C ALA A 473 5.72 3.40 10.71
N ARG A 474 4.49 3.40 10.19
CA ARG A 474 3.34 2.90 10.94
C ARG A 474 3.47 1.42 11.29
N ASN A 475 2.76 0.99 12.32
CA ASN A 475 2.60 -0.43 12.63
C ASN A 475 1.60 -1.11 11.68
N SER A 476 1.63 -2.44 11.67
CA SER A 476 0.60 -3.25 11.01
C SER A 476 -0.78 -3.02 11.64
N ARG A 477 -1.83 -3.33 10.87
CA ARG A 477 -3.20 -3.35 11.39
C ARG A 477 -3.33 -4.52 12.36
N ALA A 478 -3.64 -4.22 13.61
CA ALA A 478 -3.94 -5.23 14.63
C ALA A 478 -5.20 -4.81 15.39
N THR A 479 -6.12 -5.75 15.56
CA THR A 479 -7.33 -5.57 16.36
C THR A 479 -7.22 -6.20 17.74
N THR A 480 -6.11 -6.89 18.02
CA THR A 480 -5.82 -7.52 19.31
C THR A 480 -4.34 -7.39 19.66
N ALA A 481 -4.02 -7.43 20.95
CA ALA A 481 -2.64 -7.44 21.42
C ALA A 481 -1.84 -8.66 20.92
N SER A 482 -2.48 -9.81 20.70
CA SER A 482 -1.82 -11.03 20.21
C SER A 482 -1.28 -10.89 18.78
N ALA A 483 -1.85 -10.00 17.97
CA ALA A 483 -1.39 -9.71 16.61
C ALA A 483 -0.15 -8.78 16.58
N ARG A 484 0.30 -8.28 17.74
CA ARG A 484 1.55 -7.50 17.92
C ARG A 484 1.72 -6.31 16.95
N GLY A 485 0.64 -5.65 16.56
CA GLY A 485 0.68 -4.45 15.71
C GLY A 485 0.93 -3.14 16.47
N PHE A 486 1.84 -3.15 17.45
CA PHE A 486 2.20 -2.00 18.29
C PHE A 486 3.68 -2.10 18.70
N ASN A 487 4.23 -1.00 19.20
CA ASN A 487 5.60 -0.93 19.72
C ASN A 487 5.62 -1.00 21.25
N THR A 488 6.70 -1.58 21.79
CA THR A 488 6.97 -1.64 23.23
C THR A 488 8.36 -1.07 23.47
N LEU A 489 8.46 -0.04 24.30
CA LEU A 489 9.71 0.59 24.69
C LEU A 489 9.94 0.39 26.19
N LEU A 490 11.05 -0.27 26.54
CA LEU A 490 11.51 -0.41 27.93
C LEU A 490 12.18 0.90 28.37
N ILE A 491 11.68 1.53 29.43
CA ILE A 491 12.27 2.75 29.98
C ILE A 491 13.25 2.34 31.09
N LYS A 492 14.53 2.17 30.72
CA LYS A 492 15.60 1.73 31.63
C LYS A 492 16.64 2.80 31.92
N SER A 493 17.04 3.53 30.88
CA SER A 493 18.08 4.56 30.91
C SER A 493 17.71 5.66 29.93
N PHE A 494 18.45 6.77 29.96
CA PHE A 494 18.44 7.72 28.86
C PHE A 494 19.08 7.10 27.60
N ALA A 495 18.82 7.71 26.44
CA ALA A 495 19.33 7.25 25.15
C ALA A 495 20.88 7.28 25.05
N ASN A 496 21.53 8.10 25.88
CA ASN A 496 22.99 8.14 26.03
C ASN A 496 23.52 7.11 27.05
N GLU A 497 22.71 6.13 27.42
CA GLU A 497 23.00 5.06 28.39
C GLU A 497 23.18 5.52 29.84
N THR A 498 23.04 6.83 30.13
CA THR A 498 23.08 7.31 31.51
C THR A 498 21.85 6.88 32.29
N GLU A 499 22.07 6.58 33.56
CA GLU A 499 21.03 6.08 34.45
C GLU A 499 19.99 7.17 34.77
N ILE A 500 18.71 6.78 34.79
CA ILE A 500 17.64 7.67 35.23
C ILE A 500 17.69 7.76 36.77
N PRO A 501 17.89 8.94 37.37
CA PRO A 501 17.99 9.07 38.83
C PRO A 501 16.67 8.73 39.53
N ASP A 502 16.75 8.47 40.84
CA ASP A 502 15.57 8.32 41.69
C ASP A 502 14.76 9.62 41.76
N GLY A 503 13.43 9.51 41.70
CA GLY A 503 12.54 10.66 41.69
C GLY A 503 11.18 10.37 41.05
N SER A 504 10.38 11.43 40.89
CA SER A 504 9.03 11.35 40.32
C SER A 504 8.98 12.02 38.94
N TYR A 505 8.56 11.26 37.93
CA TYR A 505 8.64 11.64 36.52
C TYR A 505 7.34 11.38 35.75
N LYS A 506 7.28 11.91 34.53
CA LYS A 506 6.35 11.50 33.47
C LYS A 506 7.14 11.30 32.18
N VAL A 507 6.61 10.45 31.31
CA VAL A 507 7.08 10.30 29.93
C VAL A 507 6.36 11.32 29.07
N LEU A 508 7.12 12.04 28.25
CA LEU A 508 6.61 12.93 27.20
C LEU A 508 6.83 12.24 25.85
N PHE A 509 5.74 11.81 25.23
CA PHE A 509 5.73 11.20 23.90
C PHE A 509 5.33 12.23 22.86
N ARG A 510 6.12 12.37 21.80
CA ARG A 510 5.91 13.35 20.73
C ARG A 510 6.14 12.70 19.37
N ALA A 511 5.14 12.74 18.50
CA ALA A 511 5.26 12.31 17.12
C ALA A 511 4.95 13.49 16.18
N LEU A 512 5.88 13.83 15.29
CA LEU A 512 5.68 14.92 14.34
C LEU A 512 4.63 14.52 13.28
N LYS A 513 3.66 15.38 13.00
CA LYS A 513 2.67 15.15 11.94
C LYS A 513 3.35 15.11 10.57
N ILE A 514 2.73 14.43 9.61
CA ILE A 514 3.22 14.40 8.23
C ILE A 514 3.24 15.85 7.71
N THR A 515 4.38 16.27 7.12
CA THR A 515 4.66 17.67 6.70
C THR A 515 4.74 18.71 7.83
N GLY A 516 4.75 18.27 9.09
CA GLY A 516 4.92 19.13 10.26
C GLY A 516 6.30 19.80 10.31
N ASN A 517 6.36 21.02 10.84
CA ASN A 517 7.61 21.71 11.12
C ASN A 517 8.10 21.31 12.52
N PRO A 518 9.29 20.69 12.68
CA PRO A 518 9.77 20.24 13.97
C PRO A 518 10.03 21.37 14.98
N LYS A 519 10.00 22.63 14.54
CA LYS A 519 10.11 23.82 15.41
C LYS A 519 8.77 24.26 16.02
N ASN A 520 7.65 23.76 15.50
CA ASN A 520 6.31 24.17 15.90
C ASN A 520 5.65 23.07 16.75
N GLU A 521 5.26 23.41 17.98
CA GLU A 521 4.68 22.44 18.92
C GLU A 521 3.32 21.89 18.46
N GLU A 522 2.50 22.73 17.83
CA GLU A 522 1.20 22.38 17.26
C GLU A 522 1.26 21.33 16.13
N ASP A 523 2.45 21.18 15.51
CA ASP A 523 2.72 20.20 14.48
C ASP A 523 3.06 18.81 15.06
N TYR A 524 3.13 18.65 16.38
CA TYR A 524 3.28 17.35 17.05
C TYR A 524 1.95 16.81 17.57
N GLU A 525 1.82 15.49 17.57
CA GLU A 525 0.92 14.75 18.44
C GLU A 525 1.65 14.42 19.74
N VAL A 526 1.10 14.88 20.86
CA VAL A 526 1.74 14.91 22.18
C VAL A 526 0.90 14.14 23.18
N TRP A 527 1.55 13.25 23.92
CA TRP A 527 0.98 12.50 25.04
C TRP A 527 1.91 12.53 26.24
N THR A 528 1.34 12.60 27.44
CA THR A 528 2.08 12.46 28.69
C THR A 528 1.57 11.27 29.50
N SER A 529 2.50 10.53 30.10
CA SER A 529 2.15 9.39 30.92
C SER A 529 1.55 9.79 32.28
N PRO A 530 0.91 8.85 32.98
CA PRO A 530 0.75 8.90 34.44
C PRO A 530 2.11 9.03 35.15
N GLN A 531 2.09 9.37 36.44
CA GLN A 531 3.32 9.57 37.23
C GLN A 531 4.06 8.25 37.43
N LEU A 532 5.38 8.28 37.22
CA LEU A 532 6.29 7.17 37.44
C LEU A 532 7.25 7.56 38.56
N ASP A 533 7.23 6.82 39.67
CA ASP A 533 8.16 7.04 40.79
C ASP A 533 9.29 6.01 40.70
N ILE A 534 10.52 6.47 40.54
CA ILE A 534 11.72 5.62 40.53
C ILE A 534 12.33 5.64 41.92
N LYS A 535 12.43 4.47 42.54
CA LYS A 535 13.02 4.27 43.87
C LYS A 535 13.83 2.98 43.90
N ARG A 536 15.15 3.10 43.81
CA ARG A 536 16.03 1.95 43.96
C ARG A 536 16.10 1.58 45.44
N ILE A 537 15.67 0.36 45.76
CA ILE A 537 15.73 -0.20 47.11
C ILE A 537 17.09 -0.85 47.32
#